data_AF-A0A938LWT6-F1
#
_entry.id   AF-A0A938LWT6-F1
#
_cell.length_a   1.000
_cell.length_b   1.000
_cell.length_c   1.000
_cell.angle_alpha   90.00
_cell.angle_beta   90.00
_cell.angle_gamma   90.00
#
_symmetry.space_group_name_H-M   'P 1'
#
loop_
_entity.id
_entity.type
_entity.pdbx_description
1 polymer ?
#
loop_
_entity_poly.entity_id
_entity_poly.type
_entity_poly.pdbx_seq_one_letter_code
_entity_poly.pdbx_strand_id
1 'polypeptide(L)'
;QDLGGFYRPETFETMERIVEKEKNPEIVAAALESLGRYHTAEGYALIIRYLKSQSYRNRLALAAVSAIRMLDEPQFITPLAKVLKVPGGDWSRGRFAQALDTLAHIARNEEDKTDVREFLLGHVNHPDRSIRAGAISALGTLGDPKAIGIVQTFARETPRDNVERAARDSLAKLREQKKFVPQEIIELRKVVEDLKKETKKLTDEMEDLRKRLDARPESKRPEKDTQPAAADPNSR
;
A
#
# COMPACT_ATOMS: atom_id res chain seq x y z
N GLN A 1 8.96 11.10 20.50
CA GLN A 1 9.61 11.83 19.40
C GLN A 1 9.23 11.12 18.12
N ASP A 2 8.43 11.79 17.31
CA ASP A 2 7.74 11.25 16.15
C ASP A 2 8.67 11.33 14.93
N LEU A 3 9.09 10.17 14.41
CA LEU A 3 10.03 10.01 13.29
C LEU A 3 9.26 9.89 11.96
N GLY A 4 8.31 10.79 11.74
CA GLY A 4 7.67 10.99 10.44
C GLY A 4 8.73 11.29 9.40
N GLY A 5 8.86 10.40 8.42
CA GLY A 5 9.90 10.40 7.40
C GLY A 5 10.17 11.79 6.82
N PHE A 6 11.44 12.18 6.83
CA PHE A 6 11.94 13.45 6.31
C PHE A 6 11.60 13.60 4.82
N TYR A 7 10.39 14.06 4.51
CA TYR A 7 10.09 14.71 3.25
C TYR A 7 10.90 16.00 3.22
N ARG A 8 12.02 15.97 2.50
CA ARG A 8 12.80 17.16 2.14
C ARG A 8 12.49 17.48 0.69
N PRO A 9 11.65 18.49 0.40
CA PRO A 9 11.29 18.88 -0.97
C PRO A 9 12.54 19.08 -1.86
N GLU A 10 13.61 19.63 -1.29
CA GLU A 10 14.88 19.90 -1.97
C GLU A 10 15.57 18.61 -2.42
N THR A 11 15.42 17.52 -1.66
CA THR A 11 15.95 16.21 -2.03
C THR A 11 15.15 15.59 -3.16
N PHE A 12 13.82 15.75 -3.18
CA PHE A 12 12.97 15.27 -4.26
C PHE A 12 13.32 15.96 -5.60
N GLU A 13 13.34 17.29 -5.63
CA GLU A 13 13.70 18.06 -6.84
C GLU A 13 15.10 17.73 -7.35
N THR A 14 16.03 17.43 -6.42
CA THR A 14 17.38 17.00 -6.79
C THR A 14 17.37 15.62 -7.42
N MET A 15 16.62 14.66 -6.89
CA MET A 15 16.49 13.33 -7.48
C MET A 15 15.83 13.38 -8.85
N GLU A 16 14.77 14.19 -9.01
CA GLU A 16 14.12 14.41 -10.31
C GLU A 16 15.11 14.94 -11.34
N ARG A 17 15.86 15.98 -10.98
CA ARG A 17 16.90 16.57 -11.85
C ARG A 17 17.97 15.56 -12.23
N ILE A 18 18.39 14.71 -11.30
CA ILE A 18 19.36 13.65 -11.56
C ILE A 18 18.78 12.65 -12.57
N VAL A 19 17.55 12.18 -12.34
CA VAL A 19 16.90 11.21 -13.22
C VAL A 19 16.79 11.73 -14.67
N GLU A 20 16.54 13.03 -14.85
CA GLU A 20 16.37 13.64 -16.17
C GLU A 20 17.69 14.00 -16.89
N LYS A 21 18.70 14.47 -16.15
CA LYS A 21 19.91 15.06 -16.75
C LYS A 21 21.13 14.13 -16.72
N GLU A 22 21.14 13.14 -15.85
CA GLU A 22 22.28 12.26 -15.69
C GLU A 22 22.34 11.21 -16.81
N LYS A 23 23.56 10.96 -17.31
CA LYS A 23 23.81 9.98 -18.37
C LYS A 23 24.20 8.62 -17.80
N ASN A 24 24.76 8.59 -16.59
CA ASN A 24 25.17 7.35 -15.95
C ASN A 24 23.95 6.57 -15.42
N PRO A 25 23.64 5.38 -15.96
CA PRO A 25 22.45 4.63 -15.59
C PRO A 25 22.45 4.15 -14.13
N GLU A 26 23.61 4.00 -13.49
CA GLU A 26 23.65 3.61 -12.07
C GLU A 26 23.30 4.78 -11.14
N ILE A 27 23.67 6.01 -11.52
CA ILE A 27 23.29 7.21 -10.76
C ILE A 27 21.79 7.47 -10.94
N VAL A 28 21.28 7.33 -12.17
CA VAL A 28 19.83 7.40 -12.44
C VAL A 28 19.07 6.32 -11.66
N ALA A 29 19.59 5.09 -11.59
CA ALA A 29 18.98 4.01 -10.82
C ALA A 29 18.93 4.32 -9.31
N ALA A 30 20.01 4.83 -8.72
CA ALA A 30 20.06 5.20 -7.31
C ALA A 30 19.09 6.35 -6.97
N ALA A 31 18.98 7.34 -7.86
CA ALA A 31 18.01 8.43 -7.71
C ALA A 31 16.57 7.90 -7.80
N LEU A 32 16.30 7.03 -8.78
CA LEU A 32 14.98 6.42 -8.97
C LEU A 32 14.57 5.52 -7.80
N GLU A 33 15.48 4.72 -7.24
CA GLU A 33 15.24 3.95 -6.01
C GLU A 33 14.90 4.89 -4.84
N SER A 34 15.58 6.04 -4.76
CA SER A 34 15.34 7.02 -3.70
C SER A 34 13.99 7.73 -3.82
N LEU A 35 13.41 7.82 -5.02
CA LEU A 35 12.05 8.31 -5.23
C LEU A 35 11.00 7.45 -4.52
N GLY A 36 11.32 6.18 -4.21
CA GLY A 36 10.45 5.29 -3.45
C GLY A 36 10.16 5.73 -2.01
N ARG A 37 10.79 6.82 -1.53
CA ARG A 37 10.53 7.44 -0.22
C ARG A 37 9.55 8.61 -0.29
N TYR A 38 9.16 9.04 -1.50
CA TYR A 38 8.38 10.25 -1.73
C TYR A 38 7.04 9.90 -2.37
N HIS A 39 5.95 10.23 -1.68
CA HIS A 39 4.59 9.94 -2.11
C HIS A 39 4.02 11.11 -2.92
N THR A 40 4.63 11.42 -4.07
CA THR A 40 4.27 12.56 -4.94
C THR A 40 3.80 12.11 -6.30
N ALA A 41 2.87 12.86 -6.91
CA ALA A 41 2.29 12.52 -8.21
C ALA A 41 3.35 12.53 -9.33
N GLU A 42 4.28 13.49 -9.25
CA GLU A 42 5.42 13.63 -10.16
C GLU A 42 6.37 12.44 -10.03
N GLY A 43 6.67 12.02 -8.80
CA GLY A 43 7.48 10.83 -8.51
C GLY A 43 6.83 9.55 -9.07
N TYR A 44 5.52 9.42 -8.92
CA TYR A 44 4.77 8.27 -9.45
C TYR A 44 4.80 8.22 -10.98
N ALA A 45 4.59 9.36 -11.65
CA ALA A 45 4.68 9.47 -13.10
C ALA A 45 6.08 9.10 -13.60
N LEU A 46 7.12 9.55 -12.90
CA LEU A 46 8.51 9.24 -13.21
C LEU A 46 8.81 7.75 -13.05
N ILE A 47 8.40 7.15 -11.93
CA ILE A 47 8.55 5.69 -11.69
C ILE A 47 7.85 4.88 -12.78
N ILE A 48 6.61 5.22 -13.16
CA ILE A 48 5.86 4.53 -14.22
C ILE A 48 6.56 4.67 -15.58
N ARG A 49 7.15 5.84 -15.87
CA ARG A 49 7.93 6.07 -17.09
C ARG A 49 9.15 5.17 -17.14
N TYR A 50 9.95 5.12 -16.07
CA TYR A 50 11.17 4.32 -16.04
C TYR A 50 10.91 2.81 -15.93
N LEU A 51 9.77 2.41 -15.38
CA LEU A 51 9.31 1.01 -15.41
C LEU A 51 9.16 0.49 -16.84
N LYS A 52 8.79 1.35 -17.79
CA LYS A 52 8.63 1.02 -19.22
C LYS A 52 9.91 1.26 -20.03
N SER A 53 10.97 1.78 -19.42
CA SER A 53 12.19 2.14 -20.14
C SER A 53 13.01 0.90 -20.53
N GLN A 54 13.60 0.95 -21.72
CA GLN A 54 14.63 -0.01 -22.12
C GLN A 54 15.99 0.50 -21.66
N SER A 55 16.69 -0.30 -20.86
CA SER A 55 18.06 -0.02 -20.41
C SER A 55 18.86 -1.32 -20.40
N TYR A 56 20.19 -1.24 -20.41
CA TYR A 56 21.03 -2.43 -20.37
C TYR A 56 20.63 -3.34 -19.20
N ARG A 57 20.22 -4.58 -19.52
CA ARG A 57 19.73 -5.59 -18.56
C ARG A 57 18.56 -5.12 -17.68
N ASN A 58 17.77 -4.16 -18.17
CA ASN A 58 16.65 -3.53 -17.49
C ASN A 58 16.99 -2.94 -16.11
N ARG A 59 18.19 -2.37 -15.94
CA ARG A 59 18.64 -1.80 -14.66
C ARG A 59 17.71 -0.70 -14.16
N LEU A 60 17.27 0.21 -15.02
CA LEU A 60 16.40 1.33 -14.65
C LEU A 60 14.98 0.86 -14.33
N ALA A 61 14.45 -0.10 -15.09
CA ALA A 61 13.16 -0.72 -14.76
C ALA A 61 13.21 -1.44 -13.41
N LEU A 62 14.33 -2.08 -13.06
CA LEU A 62 14.49 -2.68 -11.73
C LEU A 62 14.52 -1.63 -10.61
N ALA A 63 15.21 -0.50 -10.82
CA ALA A 63 15.18 0.60 -9.86
C ALA A 63 13.76 1.14 -9.66
N ALA A 64 12.97 1.24 -10.73
CA ALA A 64 11.54 1.55 -10.62
C ALA A 64 10.78 0.49 -9.80
N VAL A 65 11.04 -0.81 -10.03
CA VAL A 65 10.43 -1.90 -9.25
C VAL A 65 10.79 -1.81 -7.76
N SER A 66 12.03 -1.48 -7.43
CA SER A 66 12.46 -1.26 -6.04
C SER A 66 11.75 -0.06 -5.42
N ALA A 67 11.62 1.05 -6.16
CA ALA A 67 10.87 2.22 -5.70
C ALA A 67 9.39 1.89 -5.46
N ILE A 68 8.75 1.15 -6.37
CA ILE A 68 7.36 0.66 -6.22
C ILE A 68 7.24 -0.20 -4.96
N ARG A 69 8.21 -1.08 -4.70
CA ARG A 69 8.21 -1.94 -3.50
C ARG A 69 8.30 -1.12 -2.21
N MET A 70 9.02 0.01 -2.23
CA MET A 70 9.16 0.89 -1.07
C MET A 70 7.91 1.72 -0.82
N LEU A 71 7.28 2.22 -1.89
CA LEU A 71 6.04 2.99 -1.80
C LEU A 71 4.87 2.12 -1.33
N ASP A 72 4.83 0.88 -1.81
CA ASP A 72 3.80 -0.08 -1.44
C ASP A 72 2.35 0.35 -1.77
N GLU A 73 2.19 1.07 -2.89
CA GLU A 73 0.91 1.65 -3.28
C GLU A 73 0.18 0.81 -4.36
N PRO A 74 -1.13 0.57 -4.22
CA PRO A 74 -1.88 -0.30 -5.12
C PRO A 74 -2.02 0.24 -6.54
N GLN A 75 -1.91 1.57 -6.73
CA GLN A 75 -1.92 2.19 -8.06
C GLN A 75 -0.83 1.63 -9.01
N PHE A 76 0.26 1.05 -8.47
CA PHE A 76 1.34 0.47 -9.27
C PHE A 76 1.07 -0.97 -9.72
N ILE A 77 0.01 -1.63 -9.21
CA ILE A 77 -0.35 -3.01 -9.57
C ILE A 77 -0.54 -3.14 -11.07
N THR A 78 -1.39 -2.29 -11.66
CA THR A 78 -1.70 -2.36 -13.09
C THR A 78 -0.49 -2.01 -13.98
N PRO A 79 0.24 -0.90 -13.74
CA PRO A 79 1.47 -0.59 -14.48
C PRO A 79 2.52 -1.71 -14.43
N LEU A 80 2.78 -2.28 -13.24
CA LEU A 80 3.77 -3.34 -13.06
C LEU A 80 3.33 -4.65 -13.72
N ALA A 81 2.08 -5.07 -13.53
CA ALA A 81 1.54 -6.25 -14.18
C ALA A 81 1.60 -6.15 -15.71
N LYS A 82 1.30 -4.98 -16.28
CA LYS A 82 1.39 -4.76 -17.74
C LYS A 82 2.80 -4.97 -18.26
N VAL A 83 3.81 -4.44 -17.58
CA VAL A 83 5.22 -4.58 -18.00
C VAL A 83 5.71 -6.03 -17.86
N LEU A 84 5.32 -6.73 -16.79
CA LEU A 84 5.72 -8.12 -16.58
C LEU A 84 5.01 -9.11 -17.52
N LYS A 85 3.84 -8.76 -18.05
CA LYS A 85 3.09 -9.58 -19.03
C LYS A 85 3.66 -9.50 -20.44
N VAL A 86 4.53 -8.54 -20.77
CA VAL A 86 5.13 -8.42 -22.11
C VAL A 86 6.14 -9.55 -22.33
N PRO A 87 5.90 -10.48 -23.28
CA PRO A 87 6.83 -11.56 -23.58
C PRO A 87 8.16 -11.02 -24.13
N GLY A 88 9.27 -11.65 -23.76
CA GLY A 88 10.60 -11.29 -24.30
C GLY A 88 11.20 -10.01 -23.74
N GLY A 89 10.67 -9.44 -22.65
CA GLY A 89 11.36 -8.38 -21.92
C GLY A 89 12.74 -8.85 -21.45
N ASP A 90 13.76 -7.99 -21.54
CA ASP A 90 15.16 -8.26 -21.15
C ASP A 90 15.36 -8.35 -19.61
N TRP A 91 14.51 -9.14 -18.96
CA TRP A 91 14.59 -9.41 -17.53
C TRP A 91 15.55 -10.57 -17.30
N SER A 92 16.59 -10.32 -16.51
CA SER A 92 17.36 -11.44 -15.97
C SER A 92 16.47 -12.25 -15.01
N ARG A 93 16.68 -13.57 -14.95
CA ARG A 93 15.88 -14.50 -14.12
C ARG A 93 15.66 -14.04 -12.69
N GLY A 94 16.69 -13.46 -12.05
CA GLY A 94 16.59 -12.95 -10.67
C GLY A 94 15.78 -11.66 -10.57
N ARG A 95 15.89 -10.76 -11.54
CA ARG A 95 15.13 -9.49 -11.57
C ARG A 95 13.66 -9.74 -11.86
N PHE A 96 13.36 -10.69 -12.74
CA PHE A 96 11.99 -11.09 -13.00
C PHE A 96 11.34 -11.66 -11.73
N ALA A 97 12.02 -12.59 -11.03
CA ALA A 97 11.55 -13.13 -9.76
C ALA A 97 11.32 -12.04 -8.70
N GLN A 98 12.23 -11.05 -8.59
CA GLN A 98 12.04 -9.89 -7.70
C GLN A 98 10.80 -9.08 -8.07
N ALA A 99 10.58 -8.82 -9.37
CA ALA A 99 9.42 -8.05 -9.81
C ALA A 99 8.09 -8.79 -9.59
N LEU A 100 8.07 -10.14 -9.72
CA LEU A 100 6.92 -10.95 -9.33
C LEU A 100 6.60 -10.79 -7.84
N ASP A 101 7.61 -10.85 -6.96
CA ASP A 101 7.41 -10.65 -5.53
C ASP A 101 6.97 -9.22 -5.20
N THR A 102 7.51 -8.21 -5.88
CA THR A 102 7.03 -6.82 -5.76
C THR A 102 5.56 -6.69 -6.13
N LEU A 103 5.14 -7.25 -7.27
CA LEU A 103 3.74 -7.25 -7.68
C LEU A 103 2.84 -7.91 -6.64
N ALA A 104 3.26 -9.06 -6.12
CA ALA A 104 2.54 -9.76 -5.06
C ALA A 104 2.43 -8.94 -3.77
N HIS A 105 3.51 -8.25 -3.39
CA HIS A 105 3.51 -7.42 -2.20
C HIS A 105 2.53 -6.28 -2.31
N ILE A 106 2.64 -5.44 -3.33
CA ILE A 106 1.75 -4.28 -3.49
C ILE A 106 0.27 -4.69 -3.65
N ALA A 107 0.01 -5.92 -4.13
CA ALA A 107 -1.34 -6.47 -4.23
C ALA A 107 -1.84 -7.25 -3.00
N ARG A 108 -1.02 -7.41 -1.95
CA ARG A 108 -1.34 -8.29 -0.81
C ARG A 108 -2.53 -7.83 0.03
N ASN A 109 -2.90 -6.56 -0.05
CA ASN A 109 -4.01 -5.97 0.69
C ASN A 109 -5.26 -5.75 -0.16
N GLU A 110 -5.20 -6.06 -1.46
CA GLU A 110 -6.35 -5.96 -2.36
C GLU A 110 -7.44 -6.96 -1.98
N GLU A 111 -8.70 -6.56 -2.18
CA GLU A 111 -9.86 -7.43 -1.95
C GLU A 111 -9.94 -8.53 -3.01
N ASP A 112 -9.72 -8.16 -4.28
CA ASP A 112 -9.62 -9.12 -5.38
C ASP A 112 -8.16 -9.31 -5.82
N LYS A 113 -7.62 -10.45 -5.44
CA LYS A 113 -6.25 -10.88 -5.79
C LYS A 113 -6.21 -11.77 -7.02
N THR A 114 -7.34 -11.98 -7.71
CA THR A 114 -7.50 -13.00 -8.76
C THR A 114 -6.54 -12.81 -9.93
N ASP A 115 -6.50 -11.62 -10.51
CA ASP A 115 -5.64 -11.34 -11.66
C ASP A 115 -4.16 -11.53 -11.34
N VAL A 116 -3.72 -11.10 -10.15
CA VAL A 116 -2.33 -11.26 -9.71
C VAL A 116 -2.04 -12.73 -9.43
N ARG A 117 -2.94 -13.43 -8.73
CA ARG A 117 -2.81 -14.87 -8.45
C ARG A 117 -2.68 -15.67 -9.74
N GLU A 118 -3.55 -15.45 -10.72
CA GLU A 118 -3.52 -16.17 -12.00
C GLU A 118 -2.25 -15.88 -12.80
N PHE A 119 -1.82 -14.62 -12.82
CA PHE A 119 -0.56 -14.25 -13.45
C PHE A 119 0.65 -14.96 -12.82
N LEU A 120 0.71 -15.02 -11.48
CA LEU A 120 1.78 -15.74 -10.76
C LEU A 120 1.70 -17.25 -10.99
N LEU A 121 0.50 -17.83 -11.01
CA LEU A 121 0.27 -19.24 -11.33
C LEU A 121 0.78 -19.62 -12.72
N GLY A 122 0.70 -18.71 -13.69
CA GLY A 122 1.29 -18.91 -15.02
C GLY A 122 2.79 -19.19 -15.02
N HIS A 123 3.50 -18.85 -13.93
CA HIS A 123 4.96 -18.94 -13.83
C HIS A 123 5.47 -20.07 -12.91
N VAL A 124 4.59 -20.79 -12.21
CA VAL A 124 5.01 -21.87 -11.28
C VAL A 124 5.62 -23.07 -12.00
N ASN A 125 5.32 -23.26 -13.29
CA ASN A 125 5.86 -24.31 -14.15
C ASN A 125 6.89 -23.78 -15.17
N HIS A 126 7.42 -22.57 -14.97
CA HIS A 126 8.39 -21.97 -15.89
C HIS A 126 9.66 -22.84 -16.04
N PRO A 127 10.29 -22.94 -17.22
CA PRO A 127 11.49 -23.78 -17.42
C PRO A 127 12.66 -23.39 -16.51
N ASP A 128 12.86 -22.08 -16.28
CA ASP A 128 13.87 -21.56 -15.35
C ASP A 128 13.46 -21.77 -13.88
N ARG A 129 14.31 -22.47 -13.10
CA ARG A 129 14.07 -22.77 -11.67
C ARG A 129 13.96 -21.52 -10.80
N SER A 130 14.73 -20.48 -11.09
CA SER A 130 14.69 -19.22 -10.33
C SER A 130 13.36 -18.51 -10.52
N ILE A 131 12.79 -18.55 -11.72
CA ILE A 131 11.47 -17.98 -11.99
C ILE A 131 10.39 -18.79 -11.29
N ARG A 132 10.46 -20.14 -11.29
CA ARG A 132 9.52 -20.97 -10.51
C ARG A 132 9.56 -20.65 -9.02
N ALA A 133 10.76 -20.61 -8.43
CA ALA A 133 10.92 -20.28 -7.02
C ALA A 133 10.40 -18.87 -6.72
N GLY A 134 10.67 -17.90 -7.60
CA GLY A 134 10.15 -16.54 -7.51
C GLY A 134 8.63 -16.46 -7.55
N ALA A 135 8.00 -17.15 -8.50
CA ALA A 135 6.54 -17.21 -8.62
C ALA A 135 5.88 -17.84 -7.39
N ILE A 136 6.45 -18.95 -6.88
CA ILE A 136 5.95 -19.60 -5.67
C ILE A 136 6.11 -18.70 -4.44
N SER A 137 7.27 -18.07 -4.27
CA SER A 137 7.51 -17.09 -3.19
C SER A 137 6.51 -15.94 -3.27
N ALA A 138 6.29 -15.40 -4.47
CA ALA A 138 5.34 -14.33 -4.72
C ALA A 138 3.90 -14.75 -4.37
N LEU A 139 3.47 -15.99 -4.64
CA LEU A 139 2.17 -16.49 -4.19
C LEU A 139 2.05 -16.49 -2.65
N GLY A 140 3.13 -16.84 -1.94
CA GLY A 140 3.19 -16.72 -0.49
C GLY A 140 3.10 -15.27 0.00
N THR A 141 3.77 -14.34 -0.69
CA THR A 141 3.73 -12.90 -0.39
C THR A 141 2.36 -12.28 -0.68
N LEU A 142 1.69 -12.70 -1.77
CA LEU A 142 0.35 -12.24 -2.16
C LEU A 142 -0.69 -12.62 -1.10
N GLY A 143 -0.50 -13.77 -0.46
CA GLY A 143 -1.28 -14.12 0.69
C GLY A 143 -2.68 -14.65 0.41
N ASP A 144 -2.93 -15.04 -0.83
CA ASP A 144 -4.25 -15.54 -1.23
C ASP A 144 -4.41 -17.02 -0.85
N PRO A 145 -5.34 -17.38 0.05
CA PRO A 145 -5.56 -18.77 0.44
C PRO A 145 -5.89 -19.70 -0.73
N LYS A 146 -6.43 -19.18 -1.85
CA LYS A 146 -6.71 -19.97 -3.06
C LYS A 146 -5.43 -20.52 -3.71
N ALA A 147 -4.25 -19.98 -3.40
CA ALA A 147 -2.97 -20.47 -3.89
C ALA A 147 -2.45 -21.70 -3.10
N ILE A 148 -3.00 -22.01 -1.91
CA ILE A 148 -2.48 -23.06 -1.03
C ILE A 148 -2.38 -24.41 -1.74
N GLY A 149 -3.43 -24.80 -2.47
CA GLY A 149 -3.48 -26.10 -3.15
C GLY A 149 -2.33 -26.29 -4.14
N ILE A 150 -2.03 -25.26 -4.94
CA ILE A 150 -0.94 -25.29 -5.91
C ILE A 150 0.43 -25.21 -5.21
N VAL A 151 0.61 -24.31 -4.25
CA VAL A 151 1.90 -24.20 -3.53
C VAL A 151 2.22 -25.52 -2.81
N GLN A 152 1.21 -26.24 -2.32
CA GLN A 152 1.38 -27.52 -1.64
C GLN A 152 1.94 -28.63 -2.55
N THR A 153 1.68 -28.60 -3.86
CA THR A 153 2.23 -29.63 -4.77
C THR A 153 3.75 -29.54 -4.91
N PHE A 154 4.34 -28.39 -4.59
CA PHE A 154 5.79 -28.17 -4.65
C PHE A 154 6.47 -28.28 -3.29
N ALA A 155 5.71 -28.32 -2.20
CA ALA A 155 6.27 -28.34 -0.86
C ALA A 155 6.71 -29.76 -0.46
N ARG A 156 7.89 -29.85 0.17
CA ARG A 156 8.36 -31.05 0.88
C ARG A 156 8.68 -30.69 2.32
N GLU A 157 8.58 -31.69 3.19
CA GLU A 157 9.01 -31.57 4.59
C GLU A 157 10.50 -31.22 4.68
N THR A 158 11.33 -31.90 3.89
CA THR A 158 12.75 -31.60 3.71
C THR A 158 13.01 -31.12 2.29
N PRO A 159 13.12 -29.79 2.06
CA PRO A 159 13.38 -29.22 0.74
C PRO A 159 14.75 -29.59 0.17
N ARG A 160 14.78 -29.96 -1.12
CA ARG A 160 16.00 -30.37 -1.85
C ARG A 160 16.54 -29.27 -2.74
N ASP A 161 15.69 -28.33 -3.16
CA ASP A 161 16.09 -27.21 -3.99
C ASP A 161 15.39 -25.90 -3.57
N ASN A 162 15.70 -24.81 -4.27
CA ASN A 162 15.14 -23.50 -3.98
C ASN A 162 13.63 -23.42 -4.25
N VAL A 163 13.08 -24.23 -5.16
CA VAL A 163 11.66 -24.26 -5.50
C VAL A 163 10.88 -24.87 -4.34
N GLU A 164 11.34 -26.03 -3.84
CA GLU A 164 10.73 -26.70 -2.69
C GLU A 164 10.85 -25.88 -1.41
N ARG A 165 11.98 -25.16 -1.23
CA ARG A 165 12.17 -24.25 -0.08
C ARG A 165 11.18 -23.09 -0.14
N ALA A 166 11.09 -22.43 -1.30
CA ALA A 166 10.13 -21.35 -1.52
C ALA A 166 8.68 -21.82 -1.29
N ALA A 167 8.34 -23.04 -1.72
CA ALA A 167 7.02 -23.61 -1.49
C ALA A 167 6.71 -23.83 -0.01
N ARG A 168 7.64 -24.42 0.74
CA ARG A 168 7.51 -24.62 2.19
C ARG A 168 7.34 -23.29 2.92
N ASP A 169 8.18 -22.31 2.62
CA ASP A 169 8.13 -20.98 3.27
C ASP A 169 6.85 -20.22 2.91
N SER A 170 6.38 -20.35 1.67
CA SER A 170 5.14 -19.73 1.19
C SER A 170 3.91 -20.36 1.83
N LEU A 171 3.90 -21.69 2.02
CA LEU A 171 2.82 -22.36 2.77
C LEU A 171 2.75 -21.88 4.22
N ALA A 172 3.89 -21.68 4.87
CA ALA A 172 3.92 -21.15 6.24
C ALA A 172 3.24 -19.76 6.29
N LYS A 173 3.65 -18.85 5.39
CA LYS A 173 3.04 -17.51 5.27
C LYS A 173 1.54 -17.56 4.98
N LEU A 174 1.11 -18.39 4.02
CA LEU A 174 -0.31 -18.52 3.66
C LEU A 174 -1.16 -19.07 4.82
N ARG A 175 -0.61 -20.01 5.60
CA ARG A 175 -1.29 -20.56 6.78
C ARG A 175 -1.36 -19.54 7.91
N GLU A 176 -0.31 -18.75 8.12
CA GLU A 176 -0.30 -17.66 9.10
C GLU A 176 -1.32 -16.59 8.75
N GLN A 177 -1.35 -16.14 7.50
CA GLN A 177 -2.33 -15.13 7.07
C GLN A 177 -3.76 -15.67 7.11
N LYS A 178 -3.99 -16.95 6.78
CA LYS A 178 -5.28 -17.60 7.00
C LYS A 178 -5.70 -17.59 8.47
N LYS A 179 -4.79 -17.50 9.44
CA LYS A 179 -5.15 -17.37 10.87
C LYS A 179 -5.59 -15.95 11.26
N PHE A 180 -5.13 -14.91 10.56
CA PHE A 180 -5.54 -13.52 10.82
C PHE A 180 -6.82 -13.10 10.10
N VAL A 181 -7.11 -13.72 8.94
CA VAL A 181 -8.34 -13.50 8.16
C VAL A 181 -9.67 -13.95 8.83
N PRO A 182 -9.78 -14.96 9.72
CA PRO A 182 -11.08 -15.58 9.98
C PRO A 182 -12.07 -14.78 10.80
N GLN A 183 -11.67 -13.78 11.61
CA GLN A 183 -12.64 -13.11 12.48
C GLN A 183 -12.20 -11.70 12.90
N GLU A 184 -10.97 -11.55 13.38
CA GLU A 184 -10.46 -10.29 13.94
C GLU A 184 -10.38 -9.16 12.89
N ILE A 185 -9.99 -9.47 11.66
CA ILE A 185 -9.96 -8.49 10.55
C ILE A 185 -11.36 -8.10 10.10
N ILE A 186 -12.33 -9.03 10.12
CA ILE A 186 -13.73 -8.74 9.77
C ILE A 186 -14.33 -7.80 10.82
N GLU A 187 -14.08 -8.09 12.10
CA GLU A 187 -14.51 -7.25 13.21
C GLU A 187 -13.86 -5.87 13.16
N LEU A 188 -12.56 -5.79 12.88
CA LEU A 188 -11.86 -4.52 12.75
C LEU A 188 -12.38 -3.68 11.57
N ARG A 189 -12.62 -4.30 10.40
CA ARG A 189 -13.23 -3.61 9.24
C ARG A 189 -14.61 -3.07 9.58
N LYS A 190 -15.43 -3.84 10.31
CA LYS A 190 -16.75 -3.41 10.75
C LYS A 190 -16.64 -2.22 11.70
N VAL A 191 -15.75 -2.28 12.68
CA VAL A 191 -15.50 -1.17 13.62
C VAL A 191 -15.04 0.10 12.89
N VAL A 192 -14.16 -0.03 11.90
CA VAL A 192 -13.68 1.13 11.11
C VAL A 192 -14.81 1.75 10.28
N GLU A 193 -15.66 0.93 9.63
CA GLU A 193 -16.82 1.42 8.89
C GLU A 193 -17.85 2.10 9.80
N ASP A 194 -18.10 1.54 10.98
CA ASP A 194 -19.01 2.12 11.96
C ASP A 194 -18.47 3.46 12.49
N LEU A 195 -17.17 3.53 12.83
CA LEU A 195 -16.49 4.78 13.20
C LEU A 195 -16.55 5.84 12.09
N LYS A 196 -16.40 5.44 10.83
CA LYS A 196 -16.49 6.34 9.68
C LYS A 196 -17.90 6.91 9.51
N LYS A 197 -18.94 6.12 9.78
CA LYS A 197 -20.33 6.60 9.79
C LYS A 197 -20.58 7.55 10.96
N GLU A 198 -20.10 7.23 12.16
CA GLU A 198 -20.25 8.08 13.34
C GLU A 198 -19.55 9.43 13.17
N THR A 199 -18.31 9.42 12.69
CA THR A 199 -17.56 10.65 12.40
C THR A 199 -18.25 11.52 11.36
N LYS A 200 -18.81 10.93 10.30
CA LYS A 200 -19.64 11.66 9.32
C LYS A 200 -20.87 12.27 9.99
N LYS A 201 -21.61 11.50 10.79
CA LYS A 201 -22.81 11.98 11.49
C LYS A 201 -22.49 13.13 12.45
N LEU A 202 -21.42 13.01 13.23
CA LEU A 202 -20.95 14.08 14.12
C LEU A 202 -20.55 15.33 13.34
N THR A 203 -19.93 15.18 12.17
CA THR A 203 -19.57 16.31 11.30
C THR A 203 -20.84 17.01 10.79
N ASP A 204 -21.83 16.26 10.33
CA ASP A 204 -23.12 16.81 9.88
C ASP A 204 -23.85 17.53 11.04
N GLU A 205 -23.86 16.95 12.24
CA GLU A 205 -24.45 17.57 13.44
C GLU A 205 -23.72 18.87 13.85
N MET A 206 -22.39 18.90 13.75
CA MET A 206 -21.59 20.11 14.00
C MET A 206 -21.88 21.21 12.98
N GLU A 207 -22.06 20.88 11.71
CA GLU A 207 -22.46 21.86 10.69
C GLU A 207 -23.85 22.44 10.96
N ASP A 208 -24.81 21.59 11.33
CA ASP A 208 -26.16 22.03 11.68
C ASP A 208 -26.19 22.91 12.92
N LEU A 209 -25.40 22.57 13.96
CA LEU A 209 -25.27 23.40 15.14
C LEU A 209 -24.62 24.74 14.83
N ARG A 210 -23.58 24.77 13.98
CA ARG A 210 -22.97 26.03 13.51
C ARG A 210 -23.99 26.91 12.78
N LYS A 211 -24.74 26.35 11.83
CA LYS A 211 -25.82 27.07 11.12
C LYS A 211 -26.86 27.63 12.08
N ARG A 212 -27.25 26.87 13.12
CA ARG A 212 -28.21 27.33 14.15
C ARG A 212 -27.63 28.43 15.04
N LEU A 213 -26.33 28.39 15.33
CA LEU A 213 -25.65 29.40 16.14
C LEU A 213 -25.51 30.71 15.36
N ASP A 214 -25.16 30.63 14.08
CA ASP A 214 -25.08 31.77 13.17
C ASP A 214 -26.46 32.38 12.86
N ALA A 215 -27.53 31.58 12.94
CA ALA A 215 -28.91 32.01 12.73
C ALA A 215 -29.61 32.55 14.00
N ARG A 216 -28.97 32.52 15.18
CA ARG A 216 -29.53 33.14 16.39
C ARG A 216 -29.19 34.64 16.39
N PRO A 217 -30.19 35.55 16.27
CA PRO A 217 -29.93 36.97 16.51
C PRO A 217 -29.59 37.17 17.99
N GLU A 218 -28.57 37.98 18.27
CA GLU A 218 -28.16 38.37 19.63
C GLU A 218 -29.39 38.86 20.43
N SER A 219 -29.91 38.01 21.30
CA SER A 219 -31.04 38.37 22.16
C SER A 219 -30.52 39.26 23.30
N LYS A 220 -30.89 40.54 23.21
CA LYS A 220 -30.70 41.64 24.15
C LYS A 220 -30.61 41.22 25.63
N ARG A 221 -29.60 41.75 26.33
CA ARG A 221 -29.48 41.73 27.79
C ARG A 221 -30.75 42.36 28.43
N PRO A 222 -31.36 41.74 29.44
CA PRO A 222 -32.55 42.32 30.08
C PRO A 222 -32.15 43.50 30.96
N GLU A 223 -32.90 44.59 30.81
CA GLU A 223 -32.85 45.81 31.61
C GLU A 223 -33.19 45.50 33.08
N LYS A 224 -32.44 46.09 34.00
CA LYS A 224 -32.74 46.12 35.42
C LYS A 224 -33.85 47.15 35.66
N ASP A 225 -35.07 46.68 35.94
CA ASP A 225 -36.05 47.48 36.64
C ASP A 225 -36.20 47.01 38.09
N THR A 226 -35.73 47.89 38.97
CA THR A 226 -36.03 47.99 40.40
C THR A 226 -37.52 48.11 40.66
N GLN A 227 -38.04 47.45 41.71
CA GLN A 227 -38.74 48.09 42.84
C GLN A 227 -39.29 47.05 43.88
N PRO A 228 -39.62 47.48 45.12
CA PRO A 228 -39.34 46.75 46.36
C PRO A 228 -40.60 46.41 47.20
N ALA A 229 -40.46 45.54 48.21
CA ALA A 229 -41.28 45.47 49.43
C ALA A 229 -40.62 44.49 50.43
N ALA A 230 -40.11 44.95 51.58
CA ALA A 230 -40.77 44.93 52.91
C ALA A 230 -41.08 43.50 53.41
N ALA A 231 -40.21 42.94 54.27
CA ALA A 231 -40.37 42.87 55.75
C ALA A 231 -41.45 41.85 56.17
N ASP A 232 -41.07 40.62 56.53
CA ASP A 232 -40.73 40.11 57.89
C ASP A 232 -41.89 39.17 58.35
N PRO A 233 -41.85 38.37 59.43
CA PRO A 233 -40.75 37.68 60.15
C PRO A 233 -41.02 36.17 60.35
N ASN A 234 -40.03 35.47 60.93
CA ASN A 234 -40.14 34.25 61.77
C ASN A 234 -40.55 32.91 61.12
N SER A 235 -39.62 31.95 61.12
CA SER A 235 -39.77 30.68 61.87
C SER A 235 -38.45 29.91 61.88
N ARG A 236 -37.80 29.96 63.06
CA ARG A 236 -36.94 28.96 63.74
C ARG A 236 -36.01 28.07 62.93
#